data_AF-A0A923YX68-F1
#
_entry.id   AF-A0A923YX68-F1
#
_cell.length_a   1.000
_cell.length_b   1.000
_cell.length_c   1.000
_cell.angle_alpha   90.00
_cell.angle_beta   90.00
_cell.angle_gamma   90.00
#
_symmetry.space_group_name_H-M   'P 1'
#
loop_
_entity.id
_entity.type
_entity.pdbx_description
1 polymer ?
#
loop_
_entity_poly.entity_id
_entity_poly.type
_entity_poly.pdbx_seq_one_letter_code
_entity_poly.pdbx_strand_id
1 'polypeptide(L)'
;LACTQPGDIVLDPFFGTGTTGAVAKLLGRRWIGIEREAKYVGVASKRIAELLPLSGGDMAVTESKRAAPRVAFGALVETGLIRPGAFLTDARRRVRARVRPDGSLDMAGAGDGVTGSIHQCGAAAQNAPSCNGWAFWHVEDGMVPIEALRERYRAAG
;
A
#
# COMPACT_ATOMS: atom_id res chain seq x y z
N LEU A 1 6.81 6.41 14.59
CA LEU A 1 6.04 7.58 14.08
C LEU A 1 5.11 7.23 12.91
N ALA A 2 5.29 6.11 12.19
CA ALA A 2 4.40 5.71 11.09
C ALA A 2 3.04 5.11 11.51
N CYS A 3 2.75 5.02 12.82
CA CYS A 3 1.54 4.40 13.36
C CYS A 3 0.67 5.37 14.20
N THR A 4 0.93 6.68 14.15
CA THR A 4 0.19 7.68 14.94
C THR A 4 -0.41 8.77 14.06
N GLN A 5 -1.61 9.19 14.44
CA GLN A 5 -2.33 10.30 13.83
C GLN A 5 -1.98 11.63 14.51
N PRO A 6 -2.21 12.78 13.85
CA PRO A 6 -2.19 14.07 14.53
C PRO A 6 -3.06 14.05 15.80
N GLY A 7 -2.60 14.64 16.90
CA GLY A 7 -3.28 14.65 18.20
C GLY A 7 -2.93 13.48 19.15
N ASP A 8 -2.42 12.37 18.63
CA ASP A 8 -1.98 11.22 19.44
C ASP A 8 -0.84 11.60 20.40
N ILE A 9 -0.72 10.84 21.50
CA ILE A 9 0.40 10.96 22.45
C ILE A 9 1.48 9.94 22.09
N VAL A 10 2.72 10.41 21.94
CA VAL A 10 3.92 9.56 21.78
C VAL A 10 4.71 9.53 23.09
N LEU A 11 4.88 8.35 23.68
CA LEU A 11 5.76 8.15 24.84
C LEU A 11 7.15 7.71 24.37
N ASP A 12 8.18 8.38 24.87
CA ASP A 12 9.57 8.00 24.68
C ASP A 12 10.27 7.86 26.05
N PRO A 13 10.57 6.63 26.49
CA PRO A 13 11.20 6.38 27.78
C PRO A 13 12.72 6.66 27.79
N PHE A 14 13.33 6.95 26.64
CA PHE A 14 14.77 7.21 26.49
C PHE A 14 14.98 8.45 25.62
N PHE A 15 14.51 9.59 26.14
CA PHE A 15 14.28 10.79 25.35
C PHE A 15 15.57 11.43 24.81
N GLY A 16 16.70 11.25 25.49
CA GLY A 16 17.98 11.83 25.11
C GLY A 16 17.85 13.33 24.85
N THR A 17 18.31 13.77 23.68
CA THR A 17 18.24 15.18 23.24
C THR A 17 16.91 15.58 22.58
N GLY A 18 15.86 14.76 22.72
CA GLY A 18 14.48 15.15 22.42
C GLY A 18 14.07 15.06 20.95
N THR A 19 14.70 14.21 20.14
CA THR A 19 14.32 14.02 18.73
C THR A 19 12.86 13.59 18.58
N THR A 20 12.37 12.69 19.44
CA THR A 20 10.97 12.23 19.39
C THR A 20 9.98 13.36 19.68
N GLY A 21 10.26 14.21 20.68
CA GLY A 21 9.40 15.35 21.01
C GLY A 21 9.45 16.45 19.96
N ALA A 22 10.63 16.70 19.38
CA ALA A 22 10.80 17.63 18.26
C ALA A 22 9.95 17.23 17.06
N VAL A 23 10.04 15.97 16.64
CA VAL A 23 9.26 15.45 15.51
C VAL A 23 7.77 15.39 15.86
N ALA A 24 7.40 14.98 17.07
CA ALA A 24 6.01 14.97 17.51
C ALA A 24 5.39 16.38 17.48
N LYS A 25 6.07 17.40 18.04
CA LYS A 25 5.61 18.79 18.01
C LYS A 25 5.46 19.32 16.59
N LEU A 26 6.45 19.08 15.73
CA LEU A 26 6.44 19.52 14.33
C LEU A 26 5.24 18.93 13.57
N LEU A 27 4.93 17.67 13.86
CA LEU A 27 3.89 16.88 13.23
C LEU A 27 2.50 17.02 13.91
N GLY A 28 2.33 17.92 14.88
CA GLY A 28 1.05 18.14 15.56
C GLY A 28 0.62 16.97 16.46
N ARG A 29 1.57 16.21 17.01
CA ARG A 29 1.34 15.16 18.02
C ARG A 29 1.71 15.67 19.41
N ARG A 30 1.04 15.14 20.43
CA ARG A 30 1.44 15.28 21.84
C ARG A 30 2.56 14.29 22.15
N TRP A 31 3.37 14.56 23.16
CA TRP A 31 4.47 13.68 23.53
C TRP A 31 4.78 13.72 25.02
N ILE A 32 5.37 12.63 25.51
CA ILE A 32 5.93 12.50 26.87
C ILE A 32 7.34 11.92 26.70
N GLY A 33 8.35 12.65 27.14
CA GLY A 33 9.74 12.22 27.10
C GLY A 33 10.28 11.98 28.51
N ILE A 34 10.92 10.84 28.74
CA ILE A 34 11.59 10.51 30.01
C ILE A 34 13.09 10.44 29.73
N GLU A 35 13.88 11.20 30.50
CA GLU A 35 15.34 11.20 30.44
C GLU A 35 15.91 11.38 31.85
N ARG A 36 16.94 10.60 32.16
CA ARG A 36 17.62 10.60 33.46
C ARG A 36 18.67 11.71 33.54
N GLU A 37 19.35 12.00 32.43
CA GLU A 37 20.46 12.96 32.39
C GLU A 37 19.97 14.39 32.21
N ALA A 38 20.08 15.21 33.26
CA ALA A 38 19.64 16.60 33.27
C ALA A 38 20.25 17.45 32.14
N LYS A 39 21.49 17.15 31.73
CA LYS A 39 22.14 17.80 30.59
C LYS A 39 21.36 17.59 29.29
N TYR A 40 20.90 16.37 29.04
CA TYR A 40 20.11 16.06 27.85
C TYR A 40 18.70 16.64 27.91
N VAL A 41 18.08 16.67 29.10
CA VAL A 41 16.80 17.36 29.34
C VAL A 41 16.89 18.85 28.96
N GLY A 42 17.97 19.52 29.36
CA GLY A 42 18.19 20.94 29.03
C GLY A 42 18.31 21.18 27.52
N VAL A 43 19.10 20.35 26.83
CA VAL A 43 19.26 20.42 25.37
C VAL A 43 17.94 20.14 24.65
N ALA A 44 17.21 19.10 25.07
CA ALA A 44 15.92 18.72 24.51
C ALA A 44 14.88 19.84 24.67
N SER A 45 14.79 20.43 25.86
CA SER A 45 13.82 21.50 26.15
C SER A 45 14.05 22.73 25.30
N LYS A 46 15.32 23.17 25.17
CA LYS A 46 15.68 24.30 24.30
C LYS A 46 15.34 24.02 22.83
N ARG A 47 15.76 22.86 22.33
CA ARG A 47 15.50 22.43 20.95
C ARG A 47 14.01 22.42 20.64
N ILE A 48 13.18 21.89 21.53
CA ILE A 48 11.74 21.79 21.29
C ILE A 48 11.03 23.13 21.44
N ALA A 49 11.50 24.02 22.33
CA ALA A 49 10.96 25.36 22.47
C ALA A 49 11.15 26.19 21.18
N GLU A 50 12.31 26.09 20.55
CA GLU A 50 12.67 26.81 19.31
C GLU A 50 11.93 26.31 18.07
N LEU A 51 11.36 25.10 18.10
CA LEU A 51 10.59 24.56 16.99
C LEU A 51 9.21 25.20 16.90
N LEU A 52 8.94 25.89 15.80
CA LEU A 52 7.59 26.28 15.41
C LEU A 52 6.86 25.05 14.84
N PRO A 53 5.62 24.74 15.28
CA PRO A 53 4.80 23.72 14.64
C PRO A 53 4.59 24.04 13.16
N LEU A 54 4.51 23.02 12.30
CA LEU A 54 4.09 23.23 10.91
C LEU A 54 2.66 23.79 10.92
N SER A 55 2.47 24.96 10.33
CA SER A 55 1.16 25.59 10.20
C SER A 55 0.32 24.86 9.15
N GLY A 56 -0.69 24.11 9.61
CA GLY A 56 -2.04 24.03 9.02
C GLY A 56 -2.27 23.70 7.54
N GLY A 57 -1.25 23.29 6.76
CA GLY A 57 -1.42 22.91 5.35
C GLY A 57 -0.38 21.90 4.84
N ASP A 58 0.85 21.97 5.33
CA ASP A 58 1.94 21.06 4.92
C ASP A 58 1.92 19.71 5.66
N MET A 59 0.93 19.48 6.53
CA MET A 59 0.73 18.20 7.22
C MET A 59 -0.01 17.15 6.38
N ALA A 60 -0.29 17.43 5.11
CA ALA A 60 -0.82 16.45 4.18
C ALA A 60 0.25 15.38 3.91
N VAL A 61 0.32 14.39 4.80
CA VAL A 61 0.88 13.09 4.47
C VAL A 61 0.11 12.65 3.23
N THR A 62 0.80 12.51 2.09
CA THR A 62 0.21 11.88 0.92
C THR A 62 -0.33 10.55 1.40
N GLU A 63 -1.65 10.40 1.48
CA GLU A 63 -2.27 9.17 1.96
C GLU A 63 -1.66 8.04 1.13
N SER A 64 -0.86 7.20 1.77
CA SER A 64 -0.24 6.10 1.07
C SER A 64 -1.38 5.25 0.51
N LYS A 65 -1.31 4.83 -0.75
CA LYS A 65 -2.27 3.91 -1.41
C LYS A 65 -2.53 2.60 -0.63
N ARG A 66 -1.84 2.38 0.51
CA ARG A 66 -2.02 1.30 1.48
C ARG A 66 -3.24 1.46 2.41
N ALA A 67 -3.84 2.66 2.53
CA ALA A 67 -5.02 2.86 3.38
C ALA A 67 -6.34 2.40 2.73
N ALA A 68 -6.35 2.17 1.41
CA ALA A 68 -7.53 1.71 0.70
C ALA A 68 -7.92 0.28 1.11
N PRO A 69 -9.22 -0.05 1.17
CA PRO A 69 -9.70 -1.41 1.44
C PRO A 69 -8.99 -2.43 0.52
N ARG A 70 -8.54 -3.54 1.13
CA ARG A 70 -7.87 -4.63 0.38
C ARG A 70 -8.92 -5.34 -0.46
N VAL A 71 -8.86 -5.15 -1.77
CA VAL A 71 -9.73 -5.83 -2.74
C VAL A 71 -9.01 -7.06 -3.25
N ALA A 72 -9.59 -8.24 -3.01
CA ALA A 72 -9.15 -9.48 -3.62
C ALA A 72 -9.59 -9.54 -5.08
N PHE A 73 -8.81 -10.20 -5.94
CA PHE A 73 -9.20 -10.36 -7.35
C PHE A 73 -10.52 -11.13 -7.52
N GLY A 74 -10.76 -12.14 -6.68
CA GLY A 74 -12.02 -12.88 -6.65
C GLY A 74 -13.26 -11.97 -6.51
N ALA A 75 -13.16 -10.86 -5.76
CA ALA A 75 -14.29 -9.92 -5.61
C ALA A 75 -14.69 -9.26 -6.95
N LEU A 76 -13.75 -9.04 -7.86
CA LEU A 76 -14.05 -8.55 -9.22
C LEU A 76 -14.75 -9.61 -10.07
N VAL A 77 -14.46 -10.87 -9.81
CA VAL A 77 -15.10 -12.00 -10.49
C VAL A 77 -16.52 -12.22 -9.96
N GLU A 78 -16.69 -12.21 -8.63
CA GLU A 78 -17.97 -12.37 -7.95
C GLU A 78 -18.97 -11.27 -8.30
N THR A 79 -18.51 -10.03 -8.43
CA THR A 79 -19.36 -8.90 -8.85
C THR A 79 -19.62 -8.83 -10.36
N GLY A 80 -19.01 -9.73 -11.14
CA GLY A 80 -19.16 -9.76 -12.59
C GLY A 80 -18.42 -8.65 -13.35
N LEU A 81 -17.60 -7.84 -12.67
CA LEU A 81 -16.69 -6.88 -13.31
C LEU A 81 -15.68 -7.57 -14.22
N ILE A 82 -15.28 -8.80 -13.87
CA ILE A 82 -14.51 -9.70 -14.73
C ILE A 82 -15.28 -11.02 -14.80
N ARG A 83 -15.67 -11.44 -16.01
CA ARG A 83 -16.42 -12.69 -16.17
C ARG A 83 -15.51 -13.91 -16.02
N PRO A 84 -15.93 -14.97 -15.31
CA PRO A 84 -15.27 -16.26 -15.40
C PRO A 84 -15.15 -16.71 -16.86
N GLY A 85 -14.00 -17.26 -17.22
CA GLY A 85 -13.66 -17.64 -18.59
C GLY A 85 -13.11 -16.51 -19.47
N ALA A 86 -13.12 -15.25 -19.01
CA ALA A 86 -12.43 -14.15 -19.68
C ALA A 86 -10.92 -14.41 -19.74
N PHE A 87 -10.26 -13.79 -20.71
CA PHE A 87 -8.81 -13.88 -20.85
C PHE A 87 -8.13 -12.59 -20.39
N LEU A 88 -7.02 -12.75 -19.67
CA LEU A 88 -6.11 -11.68 -19.30
C LEU A 88 -4.81 -11.81 -20.08
N THR A 89 -4.20 -10.68 -20.45
CA THR A 89 -2.90 -10.62 -21.11
C THR A 89 -1.95 -9.64 -20.43
N ASP A 90 -0.66 -9.70 -20.74
CA ASP A 90 0.23 -8.56 -20.46
C ASP A 90 -0.06 -7.40 -21.43
N ALA A 91 0.49 -6.22 -21.14
CA ALA A 91 0.35 -5.04 -21.98
C ALA A 91 0.81 -5.25 -23.44
N ARG A 92 1.74 -6.20 -23.68
CA ARG A 92 2.24 -6.54 -25.02
C ARG A 92 1.56 -7.76 -25.65
N ARG A 93 0.55 -8.36 -25.01
CA ARG A 93 -0.18 -9.55 -25.49
C ARG A 93 0.72 -10.76 -25.81
N ARG A 94 1.84 -10.89 -25.10
CA ARG A 94 2.79 -12.01 -25.20
C ARG A 94 2.35 -13.22 -24.38
N VAL A 95 1.69 -12.97 -23.25
CA VAL A 95 1.19 -14.02 -22.36
C VAL A 95 -0.31 -13.90 -22.21
N ARG A 96 -0.98 -15.03 -21.97
CA ARG A 96 -2.43 -15.12 -21.85
C ARG A 96 -2.81 -16.10 -20.73
N ALA A 97 -3.79 -15.70 -19.93
CA ALA A 97 -4.30 -16.50 -18.83
C ALA A 97 -5.84 -16.48 -18.81
N ARG A 98 -6.48 -17.60 -18.52
CA ARG A 98 -7.94 -17.69 -18.41
C ARG A 98 -8.38 -17.50 -16.96
N VAL A 99 -9.38 -16.65 -16.74
CA VAL A 99 -9.97 -16.41 -15.41
C VAL A 99 -10.86 -17.58 -15.02
N ARG A 100 -10.66 -18.14 -13.82
CA ARG A 100 -11.49 -19.20 -13.24
C ARG A 100 -12.57 -18.60 -12.33
N PRO A 101 -13.68 -19.32 -12.07
CA PRO A 101 -14.78 -18.81 -11.23
C PRO A 101 -14.37 -18.47 -9.79
N ASP A 102 -13.34 -19.12 -9.26
CA ASP A 102 -12.78 -18.91 -7.92
C ASP A 102 -11.81 -17.72 -7.83
N GLY A 103 -11.62 -16.97 -8.94
CA GLY A 103 -10.67 -15.87 -9.00
C GLY A 103 -9.21 -16.30 -9.17
N SER A 104 -8.94 -17.58 -9.44
CA SER A 104 -7.62 -18.01 -9.91
C SER A 104 -7.47 -17.79 -11.42
N LEU A 105 -6.23 -17.77 -11.90
CA LEU A 105 -5.88 -17.75 -13.31
C LEU A 105 -5.30 -19.10 -13.73
N ASP A 106 -5.59 -19.50 -14.95
CA ASP A 106 -5.05 -20.69 -15.60
C ASP A 106 -4.27 -20.30 -16.86
N MET A 107 -2.96 -20.53 -16.86
CA MET A 107 -2.08 -20.27 -18.00
C MET A 107 -1.87 -21.53 -18.85
N ALA A 108 -2.94 -22.04 -19.47
CA ALA A 108 -2.81 -23.11 -20.46
C ALA A 108 -2.31 -22.54 -21.80
N GLY A 109 -1.02 -22.68 -22.09
CA GLY A 109 -0.45 -22.32 -23.41
C GLY A 109 1.02 -21.87 -23.46
N ALA A 110 1.71 -21.76 -22.33
CA ALA A 110 3.12 -21.35 -22.28
C ALA A 110 3.93 -22.26 -21.32
N GLY A 111 4.13 -23.54 -21.70
CA GLY A 111 4.78 -24.53 -20.83
C GLY A 111 3.99 -24.86 -19.56
N ASP A 112 4.53 -25.76 -18.74
CA ASP A 112 3.97 -26.37 -17.52
C ASP A 112 2.82 -25.54 -16.93
N GLY A 113 1.58 -25.97 -17.20
CA GLY A 113 0.37 -25.19 -16.94
C GLY A 113 0.29 -24.71 -15.49
N VAL A 114 0.59 -23.43 -15.26
CA VAL A 114 0.51 -22.82 -13.94
C VAL A 114 -0.90 -22.32 -13.70
N THR A 115 -1.60 -22.94 -12.75
CA THR A 115 -2.82 -22.40 -12.15
C THR A 115 -2.49 -21.73 -10.81
N GLY A 116 -2.97 -20.52 -10.57
CA GLY A 116 -2.71 -19.81 -9.32
C GLY A 116 -3.32 -18.42 -9.27
N SER A 117 -2.92 -17.62 -8.28
CA SER A 117 -3.35 -16.22 -8.19
C SER A 117 -2.80 -15.37 -9.34
N ILE A 118 -3.38 -14.18 -9.54
CA ILE A 118 -2.88 -13.17 -10.49
C ILE A 118 -1.38 -12.84 -10.30
N HIS A 119 -0.87 -12.97 -9.08
CA HIS A 119 0.52 -12.71 -8.73
C HIS A 119 1.43 -13.89 -9.11
N GLN A 120 1.02 -15.11 -8.76
CA GLN A 120 1.78 -16.33 -9.07
C GLN A 120 1.87 -16.54 -10.58
N CYS A 121 0.75 -16.44 -11.30
CA CYS A 121 0.72 -16.56 -12.76
C CYS A 121 1.52 -15.43 -13.43
N GLY A 122 1.42 -14.20 -12.92
CA GLY A 122 2.21 -13.08 -13.43
C GLY A 122 3.72 -13.22 -13.18
N ALA A 123 4.11 -13.85 -12.07
CA ALA A 123 5.50 -14.14 -11.74
C ALA A 123 6.07 -15.25 -12.63
N ALA A 124 5.31 -16.34 -12.79
CA ALA A 124 5.64 -17.43 -13.71
C ALA A 124 5.79 -16.94 -15.16
N ALA A 125 4.85 -16.11 -15.64
CA ALA A 125 4.88 -15.53 -16.98
C ALA A 125 6.13 -14.66 -17.27
N GLN A 126 6.73 -14.08 -16.24
CA GLN A 126 7.92 -13.23 -16.35
C GLN A 126 9.22 -13.96 -15.95
N ASN A 127 9.13 -15.24 -15.53
CA ASN A 127 10.22 -15.97 -14.88
C ASN A 127 10.87 -15.17 -13.74
N ALA A 128 10.03 -14.55 -12.91
CA ALA A 128 10.44 -13.65 -11.82
C ALA A 128 10.03 -14.24 -10.45
N PRO A 129 10.75 -13.92 -9.36
CA PRO A 129 10.40 -14.43 -8.02
C PRO A 129 9.08 -13.86 -7.48
N SER A 130 8.60 -12.72 -8.01
CA SER A 130 7.33 -12.12 -7.63
C SER A 130 6.80 -11.20 -8.75
N CYS A 131 5.50 -10.92 -8.72
CA CYS A 131 4.85 -10.00 -9.66
C CYS A 131 3.68 -9.25 -9.00
N ASN A 132 3.56 -7.96 -9.32
CA ASN A 132 2.33 -7.22 -9.05
C ASN A 132 1.30 -7.51 -10.17
N GLY A 133 0.51 -8.57 -9.99
CA GLY A 133 -0.50 -9.01 -10.94
C GLY A 133 -1.50 -7.91 -11.32
N TRP A 134 -1.82 -6.98 -10.41
CA TRP A 134 -2.76 -5.90 -10.68
C TRP A 134 -2.31 -4.93 -11.79
N ALA A 135 -1.01 -4.63 -11.83
CA ALA A 135 -0.43 -3.77 -12.83
C ALA A 135 -0.01 -4.53 -14.10
N PHE A 136 0.22 -5.83 -13.97
CA PHE A 136 0.69 -6.67 -15.06
C PHE A 136 -0.44 -7.07 -16.01
N TRP A 137 -1.58 -7.52 -15.47
CA TRP A 137 -2.66 -8.10 -16.24
C TRP A 137 -3.64 -7.05 -16.77
N HIS A 138 -4.08 -7.27 -18.01
CA HIS A 138 -5.10 -6.50 -18.70
C HIS A 138 -6.18 -7.46 -19.17
N VAL A 139 -7.45 -7.06 -19.06
CA VAL A 139 -8.54 -7.79 -19.73
C VAL A 139 -8.31 -7.69 -21.23
N GLU A 140 -8.25 -8.84 -21.91
CA GLU A 140 -7.93 -8.92 -23.34
C GLU A 140 -8.92 -8.09 -24.18
N ASP A 141 -10.20 -8.18 -23.81
CA ASP A 141 -11.27 -7.36 -24.34
C ASP A 141 -11.14 -5.91 -23.84
N GLY A 142 -10.89 -4.98 -24.77
CA GLY A 142 -10.67 -3.57 -24.46
C GLY A 142 -9.30 -3.20 -23.88
N MET A 143 -8.39 -4.16 -23.63
CA MET A 143 -7.05 -3.92 -23.07
C MET A 143 -7.07 -3.08 -21.78
N VAL A 144 -8.04 -3.34 -20.92
CA VAL A 144 -8.22 -2.58 -19.67
C VAL A 144 -7.35 -3.18 -18.56
N PRO A 145 -6.47 -2.41 -17.90
CA PRO A 145 -5.72 -2.91 -16.75
C PRO A 145 -6.66 -3.37 -15.63
N ILE A 146 -6.40 -4.52 -15.02
CA ILE A 146 -7.27 -5.00 -13.93
C ILE A 146 -7.21 -4.11 -12.68
N GLU A 147 -6.13 -3.33 -12.50
CA GLU A 147 -6.05 -2.26 -11.50
C GLU A 147 -7.18 -1.22 -11.67
N ALA A 148 -7.49 -0.82 -12.90
CA ALA A 148 -8.54 0.17 -13.14
C ALA A 148 -9.93 -0.39 -12.75
N LEU A 149 -10.15 -1.70 -12.93
CA LEU A 149 -11.37 -2.37 -12.47
C LEU A 149 -11.40 -2.46 -10.93
N ARG A 150 -10.26 -2.66 -10.28
CA ARG A 150 -10.14 -2.63 -8.82
C ARG A 150 -10.49 -1.26 -8.25
N GLU A 151 -10.03 -0.19 -8.89
CA GLU A 151 -10.36 1.19 -8.47
C GLU A 151 -11.85 1.49 -8.64
N ARG A 152 -12.47 1.05 -9.74
CA ARG A 152 -13.94 1.16 -9.93
C ARG A 152 -14.72 0.42 -8.85
N TYR A 153 -14.29 -0.79 -8.49
CA TYR A 153 -14.90 -1.55 -7.40
C TYR A 153 -14.83 -0.79 -6.07
N ARG A 154 -13.68 -0.19 -5.74
CA ARG A 154 -13.51 0.62 -4.52
C ARG A 154 -14.37 1.87 -4.50
N ALA A 155 -14.63 2.49 -5.65
CA ALA A 155 -15.45 3.68 -5.73
C ALA A 155 -16.96 3.38 -5.63
N ALA A 156 -17.36 2.11 -5.82
CA ALA A 156 -18.75 1.69 -5.84
C ALA A 156 -19.27 1.12 -4.50
N GLY A 157 -18.39 0.93 -3.50
CA GLY A 157 -18.73 0.43 -2.16
C GLY A 157 -18.27 1.37 -1.07
#